data_AF-A0A7G2IUL9-F1
#
_entry.id   AF-A0A7G2IUL9-F1
#
_cell.length_a   1.000
_cell.length_b   1.000
_cell.length_c   1.000
_cell.angle_alpha   90.00
_cell.angle_beta   90.00
_cell.angle_gamma   90.00
#
_symmetry.space_group_name_H-M   'P 1'
#
loop_
_entity.id
_entity.type
_entity.pdbx_description
1 polymer ?
#
loop_
_entity_poly.entity_id
_entity_poly.type
_entity_poly.pdbx_seq_one_letter_code
_entity_poly.pdbx_strand_id
1 'polypeptide(L)' 'MYLINQLVEFNPDNKSLVNRQTGRAIQLQLPASLCFLYLITHASDIVSQNTLIKVGWGERNNVTTTNTFLPGYSDAT' A
#
# COMPACT_ATOMS: atom_id res chain seq x y z
N MET A 1 -7.64 9.92 10.19
CA MET A 1 -8.12 10.15 8.82
C MET A 1 -7.19 11.14 8.14
N TYR A 2 -6.73 10.83 6.93
CA TYR A 2 -5.75 11.65 6.20
C TYR A 2 -6.40 12.18 4.91
N LEU A 3 -6.15 13.44 4.58
CA LEU A 3 -6.66 14.07 3.37
C LEU A 3 -5.51 14.41 2.44
N ILE A 4 -5.45 13.73 1.30
CA ILE A 4 -4.38 13.85 0.31
C ILE A 4 -4.87 14.76 -0.79
N ASN A 5 -4.12 15.85 -1.00
CA ASN A 5 -4.36 16.82 -2.05
C ASN A 5 -5.79 17.40 -2.05
N GLN A 6 -6.44 17.46 -0.88
CA GLN A 6 -7.87 17.83 -0.70
C GLN A 6 -8.87 17.00 -1.53
N LEU A 7 -8.42 15.90 -2.13
CA LEU A 7 -9.13 15.18 -3.18
C LEU A 7 -9.40 13.74 -2.79
N VAL A 8 -8.47 13.11 -2.06
CA VAL A 8 -8.60 11.72 -1.62
C VAL A 8 -8.54 11.65 -0.11
N GLU A 9 -9.60 11.11 0.48
CA GLU A 9 -9.66 10.79 1.90
C GLU A 9 -9.18 9.36 2.13
N PHE A 10 -8.15 9.22 2.94
CA PHE A 10 -7.65 7.93 3.38
C PHE A 10 -8.06 7.67 4.83
N ASN A 11 -8.77 6.56 5.03
CA ASN A 11 -9.11 6.03 6.33
C ASN A 11 -8.31 4.74 6.59
N PRO A 12 -7.28 4.78 7.47
CA PRO A 12 -6.47 3.60 7.78
C PRO A 12 -7.22 2.53 8.57
N ASP A 13 -8.19 2.91 9.41
CA ASP A 13 -8.96 1.97 10.23
C ASP A 13 -9.81 1.07 9.32
N ASN A 14 -10.50 1.72 8.39
CA ASN A 14 -11.37 1.08 7.41
C ASN A 14 -10.63 0.63 6.15
N LYS A 15 -9.31 0.86 6.06
CA LYS A 15 -8.48 0.57 4.87
C LYS A 15 -9.12 1.11 3.58
N SER A 16 -9.73 2.29 3.64
CA SER A 16 -10.51 2.83 2.53
C SER A 16 -9.90 4.12 2.00
N LEU A 17 -9.88 4.25 0.68
CA LEU A 17 -9.60 5.50 -0.01
C LEU A 17 -10.88 5.98 -0.69
N VAL A 18 -11.33 7.18 -0.34
CA VAL A 18 -12.52 7.81 -0.91
C VAL A 18 -12.08 9.04 -1.68
N ASN A 19 -12.38 9.07 -2.98
CA ASN A 19 -12.19 10.25 -3.78
C ASN A 19 -13.38 11.21 -3.55
N ARG A 20 -13.13 12.39 -2.98
CA ARG A 20 -14.16 13.38 -2.66
C ARG A 20 -14.79 14.04 -3.89
N GLN A 21 -14.09 14.10 -5.02
CA GLN A 21 -14.62 14.71 -6.24
C GLN A 21 -15.62 13.80 -6.95
N THR A 22 -15.35 12.49 -6.95
CA THR A 22 -16.18 11.51 -7.65
C THR A 22 -17.09 10.70 -6.73
N GLY A 23 -16.86 10.76 -5.42
CA GLY A 23 -17.53 9.94 -4.41
C GLY A 23 -17.13 8.46 -4.44
N ARG A 24 -16.18 8.06 -5.30
CA ARG A 24 -15.75 6.66 -5.41
C ARG A 24 -14.91 6.26 -4.21
N ALA A 25 -15.32 5.19 -3.54
CA ALA A 25 -14.56 4.53 -2.50
C ALA A 25 -13.92 3.25 -3.04
N ILE A 26 -12.64 3.04 -2.72
CA ILE A 26 -11.94 1.78 -2.93
C ILE A 26 -11.49 1.22 -1.59
N GLN A 27 -11.47 -0.11 -1.50
CA GLN A 27 -10.94 -0.84 -0.36
C GLN A 27 -9.51 -1.27 -0.67
N LEU A 28 -8.58 -0.84 0.17
CA LEU A 28 -7.18 -1.22 0.10
C LEU A 28 -6.97 -2.57 0.80
N GLN A 29 -6.06 -3.35 0.24
CA GLN A 29 -5.55 -4.52 0.95
C GLN A 29 -4.74 -4.08 2.17
N LEU A 30 -4.72 -4.90 3.22
CA LEU A 30 -3.97 -4.65 4.46
C LEU A 30 -2.52 -4.17 4.22
N PRO A 31 -1.69 -4.85 3.41
CA PRO A 31 -0.33 -4.39 3.15
C PRO A 31 -0.29 -3.04 2.44
N ALA A 32 -1.18 -2.81 1.47
CA ALA A 32 -1.26 -1.54 0.75
C ALA A 32 -1.64 -0.39 1.70
N SER A 33 -2.61 -0.61 2.59
CA SER A 33 -3.03 0.40 3.57
C SER A 33 -1.92 0.74 4.57
N LEU A 34 -1.14 -0.24 5.01
CA LEU A 34 -0.01 -0.03 5.92
C LEU A 34 1.13 0.72 5.23
N CYS A 35 1.52 0.30 4.02
CA CYS A 35 2.49 1.01 3.18
C CYS A 35 2.06 2.47 2.97
N PHE A 36 0.80 2.68 2.64
CA PHE A 36 0.27 4.02 2.37
C PHE A 36 0.26 4.90 3.62
N LEU A 37 -0.15 4.36 4.77
CA LEU A 37 -0.08 5.06 6.05
C LEU A 37 1.36 5.47 6.40
N TYR A 38 2.32 4.55 6.18
CA TYR A 38 3.73 4.82 6.45
C TYR A 38 4.30 5.90 5.55
N LEU A 39 3.96 5.88 4.26
CA LEU A 39 4.37 6.93 3.31
C LEU A 39 3.82 8.29 3.69
N ILE A 40 2.56 8.38 4.15
CA ILE A 40 1.96 9.65 4.56
C ILE A 40 2.60 10.18 5.86
N THR A 41 2.91 9.28 6.80
CA THR A 41 3.53 9.65 8.09
C THR A 41 5.01 10.01 7.96
N HIS A 42 5.71 9.43 6.98
CA HIS A 42 7.13 9.67 6.72
C HIS A 42 7.35 10.36 5.37
N ALA A 43 6.41 11.20 4.92
CA ALA A 43 6.41 11.80 3.58
C ALA A 43 7.63 12.70 3.29
N SER A 44 8.36 13.12 4.34
CA SER A 44 9.58 13.91 4.22
C SER A 44 10.86 13.05 4.06
N ASP A 45 10.76 11.73 4.21
CA ASP A 45 11.89 10.80 4.16
C ASP A 45 11.84 9.92 2.91
N ILE A 46 13.03 9.60 2.38
CA ILE A 46 13.16 8.62 1.30
C ILE A 46 12.97 7.23 1.90
N VAL A 47 11.78 6.65 1.69
CA VAL A 47 11.47 5.30 2.14
C VAL A 47 11.95 4.28 1.11
N SER A 48 12.80 3.34 1.54
CA SER A 48 13.28 2.25 0.68
C SER A 48 12.19 1.19 0.45
N GLN A 49 12.24 0.50 -0.69
CA GLN A 49 11.29 -0.58 -0.99
C GLN A 49 11.31 -1.69 0.07
N ASN A 50 12.48 -2.02 0.62
CA ASN A 50 12.62 -3.02 1.69
C ASN A 50 11.91 -2.57 2.98
N THR A 51 11.98 -1.27 3.30
CA THR A 51 11.22 -0.69 4.43
C THR A 51 9.71 -0.83 4.21
N LEU A 52 9.22 -0.52 3.00
CA LEU A 52 7.80 -0.71 2.67
C LEU A 52 7.36 -2.17 2.77
N ILE A 53 8.20 -3.11 2.33
CA ILE A 53 7.91 -4.55 2.42
C ILE A 53 7.78 -4.96 3.90
N LYS A 54 8.72 -4.56 4.76
CA LYS A 54 8.65 -4.84 6.20
C LYS A 54 7.41 -4.22 6.87
N VAL A 55 7.02 -3.02 6.46
CA VAL A 55 5.85 -2.31 7.01
C VAL A 55 4.53 -2.94 6.55
N GLY A 56 4.41 -3.26 5.26
CA GLY A 56 3.19 -3.82 4.68
C GLY A 56 2.95 -5.28 5.05
N TRP A 57 4.00 -6.09 5.11
CA TRP A 57 3.91 -7.53 5.34
C TRP A 57 4.40 -7.98 6.73
N GLY A 58 4.94 -7.07 7.54
CA GLY A 58 5.50 -7.35 8.86
C GLY A 58 6.88 -8.02 8.82
N GLU A 59 7.51 -8.16 9.98
CA GLU A 59 8.81 -8.83 10.18
C GLU A 59 8.81 -10.34 9.84
N ARG A 60 7.64 -10.94 9.55
CA ARG A 60 7.49 -12.35 9.16
C ARG A 60 7.92 -12.59 7.71
N ASN A 61 9.17 -12.32 7.41
CA ASN A 61 9.86 -12.72 6.17
C ASN A 61 10.16 -14.24 6.11
N ASN A 62 9.29 -15.11 6.64
CA ASN A 62 9.55 -16.56 6.58
C ASN A 62 8.66 -17.33 5.60
N VAL A 63 7.71 -16.70 4.89
CA VAL A 63 6.81 -17.45 3.99
C VAL A 63 6.31 -16.70 2.75
N THR A 64 6.96 -15.61 2.33
CA THR A 64 6.72 -15.03 1.00
C THR A 64 8.01 -15.07 0.22
N THR A 65 8.41 -16.29 -0.15
CA THR A 65 9.27 -16.54 -1.30
C THR A 65 8.80 -15.67 -2.45
N THR A 66 9.69 -14.82 -2.95
CA THR A 66 9.91 -14.17 -4.25
C THR A 66 8.90 -14.33 -5.42
N ASN A 67 7.91 -15.22 -5.37
CA ASN A 67 7.00 -15.57 -6.46
C ASN A 67 5.70 -14.74 -6.56
N THR A 68 5.43 -13.79 -5.66
CA THR A 68 4.33 -12.80 -5.85
C THR A 68 4.83 -11.47 -6.38
N PHE A 69 6.10 -11.41 -6.80
CA PHE A 69 6.55 -10.35 -7.69
C PHE A 69 6.14 -10.76 -9.11
N LEU A 70 4.93 -10.40 -9.55
CA LEU A 70 4.41 -10.68 -10.90
C LEU A 70 5.52 -10.55 -11.96
N PRO A 71 6.03 -11.66 -12.54
CA PRO A 71 6.70 -11.59 -13.83
C PRO A 71 5.63 -11.87 -14.88
N GLY A 72 5.40 -10.90 -15.77
CA GLY A 72 4.63 -11.18 -16.97
C GLY A 72 5.25 -12.34 -17.76
N TYR A 73 4.40 -13.12 -18.43
CA TYR A 73 4.74 -13.92 -19.60
C TYR A 73 6.08 -14.67 -19.58
N SER A 74 6.12 -15.84 -18.96
CA SER A 74 7.09 -16.87 -19.35
C SER A 74 6.60 -18.24 -18.90
N ASP A 75 5.88 -18.93 -19.78
CA ASP A 75 6.38 -20.19 -20.34
C ASP A 75 5.35 -20.73 -21.34
N ALA A 76 5.69 -20.54 -22.61
CA ALA A 76 5.25 -21.44 -23.65
C ALA A 76 6.05 -22.74 -23.47
N THR A 77 5.38 -23.84 -23.18
CA THR A 77 5.78 -25.18 -23.62
C THR A 77 4.53 -26.01 -23.83
#